data_AF-A0A967VTX8-F1
#
_entry.id   AF-A0A967VTX8-F1
#
_cell.length_a   1.000
_cell.length_b   1.000
_cell.length_c   1.000
_cell.angle_alpha   90.00
_cell.angle_beta   90.00
_cell.angle_gamma   90.00
#
_symmetry.space_group_name_H-M   'P 1'
#
loop_
_entity.id
_entity.type
_entity.pdbx_description
1 polymer ?
#
loop_
_entity_poly.entity_id
_entity_poly.type
_entity_poly.pdbx_seq_one_letter_code
_entity_poly.pdbx_strand_id
1 'polypeptide(L)'
;MKRTTVAVPEIPVRLRVNDRAVASWSCSPDALDALGAGRALALGFARGPEHILAVRVPGVRDGVQQIEVDVPLKQAHAAGEELDHRARHGCGLRFLLDCRRDLLPTSGPRPPLPGAAAFRDLFRDLFDRSPS
;
A
#
# COMPACT_ATOMS: atom_id res chain seq x y z
N MET A 1 -33.86 14.19 3.21
CA MET A 1 -32.69 14.79 2.55
C MET A 1 -32.14 13.80 1.54
N LYS A 2 -32.12 14.13 0.24
CA LYS A 2 -31.38 13.33 -0.75
C LYS A 2 -29.89 13.52 -0.46
N ARG A 3 -29.17 12.44 -0.15
CA ARG A 3 -27.69 12.46 -0.12
C ARG A 3 -27.24 12.70 -1.56
N THR A 4 -26.80 13.91 -1.86
CA THR A 4 -26.07 14.18 -3.10
C THR A 4 -24.69 13.57 -2.92
N THR A 5 -24.48 12.37 -3.46
CA THR A 5 -23.13 11.77 -3.51
C THR A 5 -22.31 12.56 -4.51
N VAL A 6 -21.41 13.41 -4.00
CA VAL A 6 -20.34 13.99 -4.81
C VAL A 6 -19.47 12.83 -5.31
N ALA A 7 -19.23 12.77 -6.61
CA ALA A 7 -18.35 11.74 -7.18
C ALA A 7 -16.92 11.94 -6.64
N VAL A 8 -16.35 10.87 -6.06
CA VAL A 8 -14.96 10.90 -5.63
C VAL A 8 -14.08 10.73 -6.88
N PRO A 9 -13.14 11.65 -7.15
CA PRO A 9 -12.27 11.53 -8.31
C PRO A 9 -11.35 10.32 -8.19
N GLU A 10 -11.18 9.59 -9.30
CA GLU A 10 -10.24 8.48 -9.41
C GLU A 10 -9.14 8.86 -10.41
N ILE A 11 -7.88 8.79 -9.99
CA ILE A 11 -6.71 9.20 -10.78
C ILE A 11 -5.73 8.04 -10.96
N PRO A 12 -5.03 7.96 -12.12
CA PRO A 12 -3.95 6.99 -12.30
C PRO A 12 -2.71 7.42 -11.51
N VAL A 13 -2.12 6.48 -10.80
CA VAL A 13 -0.95 6.68 -9.94
C VAL A 13 0.16 5.69 -10.29
N ARG A 14 1.42 6.14 -10.21
CA ARG A 14 2.62 5.31 -10.34
C ARG A 14 3.52 5.48 -9.13
N LEU A 15 3.86 4.36 -8.51
CA LEU A 15 4.85 4.30 -7.43
C LEU A 15 6.23 3.97 -7.99
N ARG A 16 7.20 4.79 -7.58
CA ARG A 16 8.62 4.56 -7.81
C ARG A 16 9.32 4.36 -6.46
N VAL A 17 10.19 3.37 -6.37
CA VAL A 17 11.08 3.17 -5.22
C VAL A 17 12.51 3.30 -5.70
N ASN A 18 13.28 4.26 -5.14
CA ASN A 18 14.64 4.59 -5.60
C ASN A 18 14.74 4.69 -7.14
N ASP A 19 13.90 5.53 -7.75
CA ASP A 19 13.78 5.73 -9.21
C ASP A 19 13.33 4.54 -10.07
N ARG A 20 13.01 3.38 -9.47
CA ARG A 20 12.45 2.25 -10.18
C ARG A 20 10.93 2.26 -10.09
N ALA A 21 10.21 2.23 -11.21
CA ALA A 21 8.76 2.02 -11.20
C ALA A 21 8.45 0.59 -10.73
N VAL A 22 7.62 0.46 -9.68
CA VAL A 22 7.33 -0.84 -9.06
C VAL A 22 5.85 -1.21 -9.11
N ALA A 23 4.95 -0.23 -9.24
CA ALA A 23 3.52 -0.49 -9.34
C ALA A 23 2.77 0.69 -9.98
N SER A 24 1.63 0.40 -10.58
CA SER A 24 0.69 1.40 -11.10
C SER A 24 -0.75 0.93 -10.87
N TRP A 25 -1.62 1.84 -10.47
CA TRP A 25 -3.04 1.58 -10.16
C TRP A 25 -3.83 2.89 -10.19
N SER A 26 -5.14 2.84 -9.96
CA SER A 26 -6.00 4.01 -9.78
C SER A 26 -6.48 4.15 -8.35
N CYS A 27 -6.58 5.37 -7.84
CA CYS A 27 -7.08 5.67 -6.49
C CYS A 27 -7.59 7.11 -6.37
N SER A 28 -8.18 7.46 -5.23
CA SER A 28 -8.46 8.85 -4.88
C SER A 28 -7.16 9.65 -4.72
N PRO A 29 -7.17 10.96 -5.01
CA PRO A 29 -5.97 11.81 -4.96
C PRO A 29 -5.51 12.19 -3.54
N ASP A 30 -6.18 11.66 -2.50
CA ASP A 30 -5.94 12.04 -1.11
C ASP A 30 -4.86 11.19 -0.45
N ALA A 31 -4.06 11.81 0.43
CA ALA A 31 -3.03 11.14 1.25
C ALA A 31 -2.07 10.23 0.45
N LEU A 32 -1.64 10.68 -0.73
CA LEU A 32 -0.77 9.92 -1.64
C LEU A 32 0.60 9.61 -1.03
N ASP A 33 1.09 10.43 -0.12
CA ASP A 33 2.31 10.19 0.66
C ASP A 33 2.15 8.99 1.60
N ALA A 34 1.06 8.94 2.37
CA ALA A 34 0.73 7.81 3.22
C ALA A 34 0.51 6.53 2.40
N LEU A 35 -0.16 6.65 1.25
CA LEU A 35 -0.32 5.56 0.30
C LEU A 35 1.04 5.05 -0.20
N GLY A 36 1.97 5.94 -0.55
CA GLY A 36 3.32 5.61 -0.97
C GLY A 36 4.08 4.78 0.07
N ALA A 37 4.16 5.30 1.30
CA ALA A 37 4.81 4.61 2.41
C ALA A 37 4.16 3.25 2.70
N GLY A 38 2.84 3.21 2.81
CA GLY A 38 2.09 1.99 3.08
C GLY A 38 2.28 0.94 1.98
N ARG A 39 2.35 1.37 0.70
CA ARG A 39 2.58 0.47 -0.41
C ARG A 39 4.02 -0.04 -0.46
N ALA A 40 5.02 0.77 -0.13
CA ALA A 40 6.40 0.33 -0.02
C ALA A 40 6.57 -0.76 1.07
N LEU A 41 5.88 -0.60 2.21
CA LEU A 41 5.80 -1.63 3.25
C LEU A 41 5.12 -2.90 2.75
N ALA A 42 3.95 -2.78 2.13
CA ALA A 42 3.17 -3.92 1.65
C ALA A 42 3.87 -4.73 0.54
N LEU A 43 4.68 -4.06 -0.28
CA LEU A 43 5.49 -4.69 -1.33
C LEU A 43 6.84 -5.23 -0.82
N GLY A 44 7.16 -5.04 0.46
CA GLY A 44 8.40 -5.54 1.08
C GLY A 44 9.65 -4.70 0.79
N PHE A 45 9.51 -3.51 0.19
CA PHE A 45 10.61 -2.56 -0.03
C PHE A 45 11.08 -1.90 1.26
N ALA A 46 10.22 -1.87 2.29
CA ALA A 46 10.54 -1.45 3.65
C ALA A 46 9.96 -2.46 4.64
N ARG A 47 10.65 -2.69 5.77
CA ARG A 47 10.16 -3.57 6.85
C ARG A 47 9.41 -2.84 7.96
N GLY A 48 9.58 -1.52 8.00
CA GLY A 48 9.01 -0.64 9.00
C GLY A 48 9.21 0.82 8.60
N PRO A 49 8.57 1.76 9.29
CA PRO A 49 8.64 3.20 8.98
C PRO A 49 10.08 3.72 9.01
N GLU A 50 10.95 3.16 9.84
CA GLU A 50 12.37 3.52 9.95
C GLU A 50 13.17 3.28 8.66
N HIS A 51 12.66 2.46 7.75
CA HIS A 51 13.28 2.18 6.46
C HIS A 51 12.79 3.08 5.33
N ILE A 52 11.81 3.96 5.61
CA ILE A 52 11.35 4.98 4.66
C ILE A 52 12.20 6.23 4.88
N LEU A 53 13.13 6.50 3.96
CA LEU A 53 14.03 7.65 4.04
C LEU A 53 13.34 8.94 3.60
N ALA A 54 12.47 8.84 2.58
CA ALA A 54 11.66 9.95 2.11
C ALA A 54 10.43 9.45 1.34
N VAL A 55 9.38 10.26 1.33
CA VAL A 55 8.24 10.11 0.42
C VAL A 55 7.98 11.44 -0.24
N ARG A 56 7.82 11.44 -1.56
CA ARG A 56 7.59 12.64 -2.38
C ARG A 56 6.46 12.38 -3.36
N VAL A 57 5.68 13.42 -3.63
CA VAL A 57 4.57 13.40 -4.58
C VAL A 57 4.80 14.53 -5.58
N PRO A 58 5.71 14.35 -6.57
CA PRO A 58 6.19 15.45 -7.41
C PRO A 58 5.15 15.96 -8.44
N GLY A 59 3.95 15.39 -8.45
CA GLY A 59 2.86 15.77 -9.36
C GLY A 59 2.68 14.80 -10.53
N VAL A 60 2.01 15.28 -11.58
CA VAL A 60 1.65 14.48 -12.75
C VAL A 60 2.76 14.49 -13.79
N ARG A 61 3.13 13.31 -14.29
CA ARG A 61 4.04 13.11 -15.43
C ARG A 61 3.36 12.17 -16.42
N ASP A 62 3.31 12.56 -17.69
CA ASP A 62 2.67 11.79 -18.77
C ASP A 62 1.21 11.36 -18.44
N GLY A 63 0.45 12.26 -17.80
CA GLY A 63 -0.93 11.99 -17.39
C GLY A 63 -1.09 11.05 -16.19
N VAL A 64 0.00 10.66 -15.52
CA VAL A 64 -0.01 9.79 -14.34
C VAL A 64 0.56 10.51 -13.13
N GLN A 65 -0.15 10.48 -12.01
CA GLN A 65 0.32 11.03 -10.74
C GLN A 65 1.48 10.17 -10.21
N GLN A 66 2.61 10.80 -9.89
CA GLN A 66 3.79 10.10 -9.39
C GLN A 66 3.83 10.11 -7.86
N ILE A 67 4.28 8.99 -7.28
CA ILE A 67 4.69 8.84 -5.89
C ILE A 67 6.09 8.26 -5.90
N GLU A 68 7.02 8.89 -5.21
CA GLU A 68 8.42 8.47 -5.10
C GLU A 68 8.74 8.18 -3.63
N VAL A 69 9.28 6.98 -3.38
CA VAL A 69 9.66 6.53 -2.04
C VAL A 69 11.13 6.14 -2.05
N ASP A 70 11.91 6.72 -1.14
CA ASP A 70 13.32 6.39 -0.97
C ASP A 70 13.49 5.42 0.20
N VAL A 71 14.22 4.33 -0.02
CA VAL A 71 14.53 3.30 1.00
C VAL A 71 16.01 2.87 0.87
N PRO A 72 16.61 2.22 1.89
CA PRO A 72 17.97 1.71 1.76
C PRO A 72 18.14 0.80 0.53
N LEU A 73 19.16 1.06 -0.29
CA LEU A 73 19.37 0.37 -1.58
C LEU A 73 19.40 -1.16 -1.46
N LYS A 74 20.03 -1.70 -0.42
CA LYS A 74 20.07 -3.15 -0.19
C LYS A 74 18.68 -3.76 -0.06
N GLN A 75 17.74 -3.06 0.59
CA GLN A 75 16.36 -3.51 0.72
C GLN A 75 15.60 -3.37 -0.60
N ALA A 76 15.79 -2.24 -1.29
CA ALA A 76 15.17 -2.02 -2.60
C ALA A 76 15.57 -3.08 -3.63
N HIS A 77 16.84 -3.47 -3.66
CA HIS A 77 17.34 -4.51 -4.57
C HIS A 77 16.70 -5.87 -4.26
N ALA A 78 16.76 -6.31 -3.00
CA ALA A 78 16.18 -7.60 -2.60
C ALA A 78 14.66 -7.67 -2.86
N ALA A 79 13.93 -6.60 -2.55
CA ALA A 79 12.49 -6.51 -2.83
C ALA A 79 12.19 -6.46 -4.33
N GLY A 80 13.01 -5.75 -5.11
CA GLY A 80 12.90 -5.71 -6.56
C GLY A 80 13.10 -7.08 -7.21
N GLU A 81 14.11 -7.84 -6.79
CA GLU A 81 14.35 -9.21 -7.25
C GLU A 81 13.17 -10.13 -6.90
N GLU A 82 12.62 -10.00 -5.70
CA GLU A 82 11.43 -10.77 -5.30
C GLU A 82 10.21 -10.38 -6.14
N LEU A 83 10.00 -9.09 -6.41
CA LEU A 83 8.89 -8.60 -7.22
C LEU A 83 8.98 -9.15 -8.66
N ASP A 84 10.17 -9.11 -9.26
CA ASP A 84 10.41 -9.68 -10.60
C ASP A 84 10.21 -11.20 -10.59
N HIS A 85 10.65 -11.88 -9.53
CA HIS A 85 10.38 -13.30 -9.37
C HIS A 85 8.88 -13.57 -9.30
N ARG A 86 8.13 -12.86 -8.45
CA ARG A 86 6.68 -13.00 -8.32
C ARG A 86 5.96 -12.77 -9.65
N ALA A 87 6.38 -11.79 -10.44
CA ALA A 87 5.79 -11.49 -11.75
C ALA A 87 5.90 -12.68 -12.73
N ARG A 88 6.98 -13.46 -12.67
CA ARG A 88 7.17 -14.66 -13.51
C ARG A 88 6.16 -15.78 -13.23
N HIS A 89 5.51 -15.78 -12.06
CA HIS A 89 4.49 -16.77 -11.71
C HIS A 89 3.08 -16.40 -12.17
N GLY A 90 2.86 -15.18 -12.67
CA GLY A 90 1.56 -14.67 -13.14
C GLY A 90 0.49 -14.45 -12.06
N CYS A 91 0.56 -15.16 -10.93
CA CYS A 91 -0.34 -15.02 -9.79
C CYS A 91 0.46 -15.00 -8.48
N GLY A 92 0.14 -14.03 -7.60
CA GLY A 92 0.78 -13.90 -6.30
C GLY A 92 0.62 -15.14 -5.42
N LEU A 93 -0.53 -15.81 -5.47
CA LEU A 93 -0.77 -17.04 -4.70
C LEU A 93 0.13 -18.20 -5.17
N ARG A 94 0.34 -18.34 -6.49
CA ARG A 94 1.20 -19.39 -7.03
C ARG A 94 2.65 -19.21 -6.58
N PHE A 95 3.16 -17.97 -6.64
CA PHE A 95 4.47 -17.62 -6.10
C PHE A 95 4.61 -17.99 -4.61
N LEU A 96 3.60 -17.70 -3.77
CA LEU A 96 3.63 -18.06 -2.35
C LEU A 96 3.67 -19.59 -2.16
N LEU A 97 2.87 -20.33 -2.93
CA LEU A 97 2.82 -21.79 -2.86
C LEU A 97 4.10 -22.46 -3.37
N ASP A 98 4.76 -21.92 -4.39
CA ASP A 98 5.93 -22.57 -5.01
C ASP A 98 7.26 -22.08 -4.43
N CYS A 99 7.35 -20.82 -4.00
CA CYS A 99 8.62 -20.18 -3.65
C CYS A 99 8.69 -19.62 -2.24
N ARG A 100 7.56 -19.23 -1.62
CA ARG A 100 7.51 -18.55 -0.32
C ARG A 100 6.48 -19.17 0.63
N ARG A 101 6.53 -20.50 0.77
CA ARG A 101 5.63 -21.23 1.69
C ARG A 101 5.80 -20.79 3.14
N ASP A 102 6.99 -20.30 3.48
CA ASP A 102 7.34 -19.69 4.77
C ASP A 102 6.47 -18.47 5.12
N LEU A 103 5.96 -17.76 4.11
CA LEU A 103 5.12 -16.57 4.29
C LEU A 103 3.63 -16.89 4.37
N LEU A 104 3.22 -18.12 4.06
CA LEU A 104 1.82 -18.49 4.21
C LEU A 104 1.45 -18.45 5.69
N PRO A 105 0.36 -17.76 6.07
CA PRO A 105 -0.03 -17.66 7.45
C PRO A 105 -0.23 -19.07 8.00
N THR A 106 0.65 -19.47 8.90
CA THR A 106 0.37 -20.55 9.82
C THR A 106 -0.59 -20.01 10.87
N SER A 107 -1.44 -20.86 11.45
CA SER A 107 -2.41 -20.47 12.47
C SER A 107 -1.71 -19.89 13.70
N GLY A 108 -1.38 -18.60 13.66
CA GLY A 108 -0.82 -17.85 14.77
C GLY A 108 -1.91 -17.36 15.72
N PRO A 109 -1.54 -16.93 16.94
CA PRO A 109 -2.47 -16.34 17.87
C PRO A 109 -3.11 -15.10 17.23
N ARG A 110 -4.44 -15.12 17.10
CA ARG A 110 -5.19 -13.95 16.65
C ARG A 110 -5.17 -12.91 17.76
N PRO A 111 -4.94 -11.62 17.45
CA PRO A 111 -5.12 -10.58 18.44
C PRO A 111 -6.57 -10.59 18.95
N PRO A 112 -6.81 -10.26 20.22
CA PRO A 112 -8.16 -10.21 20.77
C PRO A 112 -8.99 -9.18 19.99
N LEU A 113 -10.20 -9.56 19.62
CA LEU A 113 -11.15 -8.63 19.02
C LEU A 113 -11.65 -7.66 20.09
N PRO A 114 -11.92 -6.39 19.75
CA PRO A 114 -12.56 -5.46 20.67
C PRO A 114 -13.92 -6.00 21.11
N GLY A 115 -14.29 -5.75 22.37
CA GLY A 115 -15.64 -6.07 22.85
C GLY A 115 -16.71 -5.29 22.07
N ALA A 116 -17.95 -5.80 22.05
CA ALA A 116 -19.02 -5.27 21.21
C ALA A 116 -19.26 -3.75 21.38
N ALA A 117 -19.17 -3.22 22.61
CA ALA A 117 -19.29 -1.79 22.87
C ALA A 117 -18.15 -1.00 22.22
N ALA A 118 -16.89 -1.42 22.43
CA ALA A 118 -15.72 -0.80 21.81
C ALA A 118 -15.76 -0.88 20.28
N PHE A 119 -16.21 -2.01 19.72
CA PHE A 119 -16.39 -2.16 18.28
C PHE A 119 -17.43 -1.17 17.73
N ARG A 120 -18.59 -1.06 18.39
CA ARG A 120 -19.64 -0.11 17.99
C ARG A 120 -19.12 1.33 17.99
N ASP A 121 -18.38 1.72 19.01
CA ASP A 121 -17.88 3.09 19.16
C ASP A 121 -16.80 3.38 18.10
N LEU A 122 -15.86 2.44 17.85
CA LEU A 122 -14.90 2.52 16.73
C LEU A 122 -15.58 2.60 15.36
N PHE A 123 -16.65 1.83 15.17
CA PHE A 123 -17.41 1.85 13.91
C PHE A 123 -18.07 3.20 13.69
N ARG A 124 -18.67 3.81 14.72
CA ARG A 124 -19.24 5.16 14.61
C ARG A 124 -18.17 6.20 14.27
N ASP A 125 -17.03 6.15 14.96
CA ASP A 125 -15.91 7.06 14.72
C ASP A 125 -15.41 7.02 13.27
N LEU A 126 -15.45 5.85 12.62
CA LEU A 126 -15.02 5.69 11.22
C LEU A 126 -15.88 6.53 10.25
N PHE A 127 -17.17 6.69 10.53
CA PHE A 127 -18.10 7.42 9.65
C PHE A 127 -18.31 8.87 10.07
N ASP A 128 -18.19 9.17 11.36
CA ASP A 128 -18.34 10.53 11.90
C ASP A 128 -17.13 11.41 11.56
N ARG A 129 -15.97 10.83 11.21
CA ARG A 129 -14.75 11.53 10.76
C ARG A 129 -14.71 11.84 9.26
N SER A 130 -15.86 11.90 8.57
CA SER A 130 -15.90 12.29 7.16
C SER A 130 -15.29 13.70 6.99
N PRO A 131 -14.26 13.90 6.14
CA PRO A 131 -13.72 15.23 5.90
C PRO A 131 -14.79 16.11 5.26
N SER A 132 -14.92 17.34 5.78
CA SER A 132 -15.67 18.46 5.21
C SER A 132 -15.01 18.98 3.95
#